data_AF-A0A9N9J9W9-F1
#
_entry.id   AF-A0A9N9J9W9-F1
#
_cell.length_a   1.000
_cell.length_b   1.000
_cell.length_c   1.000
_cell.angle_alpha   90.00
_cell.angle_beta   90.00
_cell.angle_gamma   90.00
#
_symmetry.space_group_name_H-M   'P 1'
#
loop_
_entity.id
_entity.type
_entity.pdbx_description
1 polymer ?
#
loop_
_entity_poly.entity_id
_entity_poly.type
_entity_poly.pdbx_seq_one_letter_code
_entity_poly.pdbx_strand_id
1 'polypeptide(L)'
;RLQNGIHAGIACNYCGEREWKGTRYKCSECSDYDLCIDCITMSDLIHNAQHSFLKILKPLDPKNVSKDTSIAYVTPILPDTKEKLLALLREEERRRFSPEIQKKYYDVGSDPTSGKDWMDVTDQMQHELVREFGYSDEAVQMLRRAPQLYP
;
A
#
# COMPACT_ATOMS: atom_id res chain seq x y z
N ARG A 1 27.40 12.67 -14.29
CA ARG A 1 28.18 12.07 -13.18
C ARG A 1 27.21 11.67 -12.08
N LEU A 2 26.84 10.39 -12.00
CA LEU A 2 26.01 9.84 -10.92
C LEU A 2 26.78 9.99 -9.59
N GLN A 3 26.18 10.68 -8.61
CA GLN A 3 26.85 11.01 -7.35
C GLN A 3 26.83 9.78 -6.44
N ASN A 4 28.03 9.25 -6.18
CA ASN A 4 28.32 8.04 -5.40
C ASN A 4 28.13 8.29 -3.89
N GLY A 5 26.90 8.21 -3.40
CA GLY A 5 26.66 7.98 -1.98
C GLY A 5 26.53 6.48 -1.70
N ILE A 6 27.16 5.99 -0.63
CA ILE A 6 26.98 4.62 -0.12
C ILE A 6 25.79 4.63 0.85
N HIS A 7 24.81 3.75 0.62
CA HIS A 7 23.70 3.54 1.55
C HIS A 7 24.12 2.64 2.71
N ALA A 8 24.92 3.19 3.64
CA ALA A 8 25.44 2.46 4.79
C ALA A 8 24.32 2.00 5.73
N GLY A 9 24.45 0.78 6.27
CA GLY A 9 23.46 0.19 7.20
C GLY A 9 22.16 -0.32 6.57
N ILE A 10 22.07 -0.34 5.24
CA ILE A 10 20.91 -0.86 4.49
C ILE A 10 21.35 -2.09 3.68
N ALA A 11 20.49 -3.10 3.66
CA ALA A 11 20.69 -4.33 2.88
C ALA A 11 19.57 -4.48 1.85
N CYS A 12 19.90 -4.95 0.65
CA CYS A 12 18.89 -5.34 -0.32
C CYS A 12 18.15 -6.57 0.22
N ASN A 13 16.84 -6.50 0.36
CA ASN A 13 16.02 -7.57 0.94
C ASN A 13 15.95 -8.82 0.05
N TYR A 14 16.35 -8.71 -1.22
CA TYR A 14 16.42 -9.85 -2.14
C TYR A 14 17.81 -10.48 -2.20
N CYS A 15 18.83 -9.75 -2.68
CA CYS A 15 20.17 -10.31 -2.88
C CYS A 15 21.07 -10.25 -1.63
N GLY A 16 20.64 -9.54 -0.58
CA GLY A 16 21.40 -9.37 0.65
C GLY A 16 22.61 -8.45 0.55
N GLU A 17 22.85 -7.82 -0.61
CA GLU A 17 23.95 -6.86 -0.81
C GLU A 17 23.80 -5.70 0.18
N ARG A 18 24.90 -5.33 0.83
CA ARG A 18 24.95 -4.27 1.84
C ARG A 18 25.83 -3.13 1.35
N GLU A 19 25.55 -1.93 1.83
CA GLU A 19 26.40 -0.75 1.59
C GLU A 19 26.70 -0.52 0.10
N TRP A 20 25.72 -0.81 -0.76
CA TRP A 20 25.92 -0.71 -2.20
C TRP A 20 25.99 0.76 -2.64
N LYS A 21 26.68 0.97 -3.76
CA LYS A 21 26.81 2.28 -4.41
C LYS A 21 25.65 2.47 -5.37
N GLY A 22 25.09 3.67 -5.40
CA GLY A 22 24.08 4.05 -6.38
C GLY A 22 22.70 4.18 -5.79
N THR A 23 21.67 3.89 -6.59
CA THR A 23 20.28 4.18 -6.21
C THR A 23 19.74 3.11 -5.27
N ARG A 24 19.08 3.55 -4.19
CA ARG A 24 18.25 2.70 -3.32
C ARG A 24 16.80 2.81 -3.77
N TYR A 25 16.11 1.68 -3.83
CA TYR A 25 14.68 1.61 -4.12
C TYR A 25 13.94 1.11 -2.89
N LYS A 26 13.25 2.00 -2.18
CA LYS A 26 12.46 1.65 -1.00
C LYS A 26 11.02 1.41 -1.41
N CYS A 27 10.46 0.26 -1.08
CA CYS A 27 9.03 0.01 -1.23
C CYS A 27 8.24 1.04 -0.41
N SER A 28 7.25 1.71 -1.02
CA SER A 28 6.43 2.73 -0.34
C SER A 28 5.45 2.13 0.65
N GLU A 29 5.08 0.87 0.46
CA GLU A 29 4.05 0.17 1.22
C GLU A 29 4.66 -0.69 2.35
N CYS A 30 5.94 -1.08 2.23
CA CYS A 30 6.62 -1.93 3.21
C CYS A 30 7.56 -1.12 4.12
N SER A 31 7.47 -1.38 5.43
CA SER A 31 8.24 -0.69 6.45
C SER A 31 9.75 -0.83 6.27
N ASP A 32 10.23 -2.02 5.88
CA ASP A 32 11.66 -2.34 5.74
C ASP A 32 11.95 -3.23 4.53
N TYR A 33 11.57 -2.76 3.34
CA TYR A 33 11.87 -3.44 2.08
C TYR A 33 12.57 -2.50 1.10
N ASP A 34 13.84 -2.81 0.84
CA ASP A 34 14.76 -2.09 0.00
C ASP A 34 15.35 -3.00 -1.07
N LEU A 35 15.42 -2.50 -2.29
CA LEU A 35 16.06 -3.15 -3.42
C LEU A 35 17.23 -2.29 -3.92
N CYS A 36 18.31 -2.98 -4.33
CA CYS A 36 19.39 -2.35 -5.09
C CYS A 36 18.98 -2.15 -6.54
N ILE A 37 19.85 -1.47 -7.31
CA ILE A 37 19.60 -1.15 -8.73
C ILE A 37 19.45 -2.39 -9.62
N ASP A 38 20.08 -3.51 -9.25
CA ASP A 38 19.98 -4.74 -10.05
C ASP A 38 18.66 -5.47 -9.75
N CYS A 39 18.21 -5.42 -8.50
CA CYS A 39 17.04 -6.17 -8.05
C CYS A 39 15.71 -5.47 -8.36
N ILE A 40 15.69 -4.15 -8.51
CA ILE A 40 14.46 -3.41 -8.82
C ILE A 40 13.82 -3.86 -10.15
N THR A 41 14.63 -4.29 -11.12
CA THR A 41 14.14 -4.76 -12.42
C THR A 41 13.29 -6.03 -12.32
N MET A 42 13.42 -6.77 -11.23
CA MET A 42 12.68 -7.99 -10.94
C MET A 42 11.64 -7.77 -9.84
N SER A 43 11.33 -6.52 -9.46
CA SER A 43 10.44 -6.20 -8.34
C SER A 43 9.11 -6.94 -8.41
N ASP A 44 8.54 -7.07 -9.59
CA ASP A 44 7.22 -7.69 -9.80
C ASP A 44 7.25 -9.22 -9.62
N LEU A 45 8.45 -9.83 -9.69
CA LEU A 45 8.66 -11.26 -9.49
C LEU A 45 9.07 -11.59 -8.05
N ILE A 46 9.78 -10.68 -7.39
CA ILE A 46 10.41 -10.91 -6.07
C ILE A 46 9.71 -10.18 -4.92
N HIS A 47 8.76 -9.31 -5.27
CA HIS A 47 7.92 -8.54 -4.35
C HIS A 47 6.51 -8.40 -4.94
N ASN A 48 5.58 -7.85 -4.17
CA ASN A 48 4.22 -7.62 -4.66
C ASN A 48 4.25 -6.62 -5.83
N ALA A 49 3.82 -7.05 -7.02
CA ALA A 49 3.77 -6.22 -8.23
C ALA A 49 2.84 -4.99 -8.11
N GLN A 50 1.97 -4.97 -7.10
CA GLN A 50 1.11 -3.81 -6.81
C GLN A 50 1.81 -2.75 -5.94
N HIS A 51 3.00 -3.03 -5.40
CA HIS A 51 3.74 -2.09 -4.55
C HIS A 51 4.64 -1.18 -5.39
N SER A 52 4.67 0.10 -5.04
CA SER A 52 5.50 1.09 -5.70
C SER A 52 6.86 1.23 -5.00
N PHE A 53 7.86 1.68 -5.75
CA PHE A 53 9.21 1.87 -5.22
C PHE A 53 9.66 3.32 -5.36
N LEU A 54 10.06 3.90 -4.24
CA LEU A 54 10.66 5.23 -4.15
C LEU A 54 12.14 5.16 -4.54
N LYS A 55 12.50 5.98 -5.53
CA LYS A 55 13.87 6.11 -6.02
C LYS A 55 14.68 7.10 -5.16
N ILE A 56 15.59 6.58 -4.33
CA ILE A 56 16.44 7.36 -3.44
C ILE A 56 17.86 7.43 -4.05
N LEU A 57 18.24 8.62 -4.53
CA LEU A 57 19.51 8.83 -5.26
C LEU A 57 20.71 9.13 -4.35
N LYS A 58 20.47 9.65 -3.14
CA LYS A 58 21.52 10.03 -2.19
C LYS A 58 21.19 9.44 -0.82
N PRO A 59 22.19 8.99 -0.05
CA PRO A 59 22.02 8.69 1.35
C PRO A 59 21.48 9.93 2.07
N LEU A 60 20.41 9.76 2.84
CA LEU A 60 19.90 10.81 3.71
C LEU A 60 20.97 11.06 4.78
N ASP A 61 21.49 12.29 4.85
CA ASP A 61 22.43 12.67 5.90
C ASP A 61 21.68 12.70 7.24
N PRO A 62 22.02 11.85 8.22
CA PRO A 62 21.35 11.83 9.52
C PRO A 62 21.43 13.17 10.26
N LYS A 63 22.39 14.04 9.89
CA LYS A 63 22.68 15.30 10.58
C LYS A 63 22.05 16.54 9.94
N ASN A 64 21.34 16.39 8.82
CA ASN A 64 20.75 17.52 8.09
C ASN A 64 19.27 17.34 7.79
N VAL A 65 18.50 16.93 8.80
CA VAL A 65 17.04 17.12 8.80
C VAL A 65 16.77 18.61 9.06
N SER A 66 17.02 19.43 8.06
CA SER A 66 16.59 20.83 8.05
C SER A 66 15.06 20.83 8.07
N LYS A 67 14.48 21.37 9.15
CA LYS A 67 13.04 21.46 9.42
C LYS A 67 12.27 22.39 8.46
N ASP A 68 12.76 22.61 7.25
CA ASP A 68 12.22 23.59 6.33
C ASP A 68 12.29 23.08 4.89
N THR A 69 11.45 22.09 4.60
CA THR A 69 10.95 21.80 3.26
C THR A 69 9.60 21.14 3.47
N SER A 70 8.55 21.92 3.23
CA SER A 70 7.18 21.47 3.07
C SER A 70 7.03 20.62 1.81
N ILE A 71 7.67 19.45 1.78
CA ILE A 71 7.11 18.27 1.12
C ILE A 71 6.38 17.57 2.24
N ALA A 72 5.07 17.81 2.35
CA ALA A 72 4.21 17.03 3.20
C ALA A 72 4.25 15.59 2.65
N TYR A 73 5.14 14.76 3.19
CA TYR A 73 4.95 13.32 3.17
C TYR A 73 3.63 13.07 3.89
N VAL A 74 2.53 13.04 3.14
CA VAL A 74 1.23 12.66 3.67
C VAL A 74 1.37 11.17 3.93
N THR A 75 1.75 10.82 5.16
CA THR A 75 1.71 9.43 5.61
C THR A 75 0.28 8.95 5.41
N PRO A 76 0.06 7.84 4.69
CA PRO A 76 -1.26 7.25 4.53
C PRO A 76 -1.92 7.09 5.91
N ILE A 77 -3.12 7.63 6.09
CA ILE A 77 -3.85 7.53 7.34
C ILE A 77 -4.45 6.12 7.37
N LEU A 78 -3.90 5.24 8.19
CA LEU A 78 -4.27 3.83 8.27
C LEU A 78 -4.86 3.48 9.64
N PRO A 79 -5.68 2.41 9.74
CA PRO A 79 -6.10 1.87 11.03
C PRO A 79 -4.87 1.29 11.78
N ASP A 80 -4.47 1.96 12.84
CA ASP A 80 -3.28 1.66 13.65
C ASP A 80 -3.54 0.76 14.86
N THR A 81 -4.82 0.47 15.16
CA THR A 81 -5.21 -0.45 16.23
C THR A 81 -6.11 -1.57 15.72
N LYS A 82 -6.09 -2.70 16.43
CA LYS A 82 -6.97 -3.85 16.18
C LYS A 82 -8.44 -3.43 16.25
N GLU A 83 -8.81 -2.58 17.19
CA GLU A 83 -10.18 -2.14 17.42
C GLU A 83 -10.71 -1.32 16.23
N LYS A 84 -9.87 -0.44 15.68
CA LYS A 84 -10.20 0.35 14.48
C LYS A 84 -10.39 -0.55 13.25
N LEU A 85 -9.51 -1.54 13.07
CA LEU A 85 -9.60 -2.47 11.96
C LEU A 85 -10.82 -3.41 12.09
N LEU A 86 -11.15 -3.85 13.30
CA LEU A 86 -12.37 -4.63 13.56
C LEU A 86 -13.65 -3.81 13.37
N ALA A 87 -13.64 -2.52 13.71
CA ALA A 87 -14.77 -1.64 13.44
C ALA A 87 -15.03 -1.50 11.93
N LEU A 88 -13.95 -1.32 11.15
CA LEU A 88 -14.00 -1.26 9.69
C LEU A 88 -14.54 -2.58 9.08
N LEU A 89 -14.07 -3.73 9.58
CA LEU A 89 -14.56 -5.05 9.16
C LEU A 89 -16.05 -5.25 9.39
N ARG A 90 -16.54 -4.93 10.59
CA ARG A 90 -17.97 -5.08 10.93
C ARG A 90 -18.85 -4.20 10.05
N GLU A 91 -18.39 -2.99 9.78
CA GLU A 91 -19.14 -2.06 8.92
C GLU A 91 -19.10 -2.49 7.45
N GLU A 92 -17.98 -3.02 6.98
CA GLU A 92 -17.87 -3.59 5.63
C GLU A 92 -18.83 -4.78 5.45
N GLU A 93 -18.90 -5.67 6.43
CA GLU A 93 -19.83 -6.79 6.43
C GLU A 93 -21.28 -6.29 6.40
N ARG A 94 -21.62 -5.33 7.27
CA ARG A 94 -22.96 -4.72 7.32
C ARG A 94 -23.36 -4.11 5.97
N ARG A 95 -22.44 -3.43 5.27
CA ARG A 95 -22.68 -2.86 3.94
C ARG A 95 -22.84 -3.92 2.88
N ARG A 96 -21.98 -4.95 2.88
CA ARG A 96 -22.08 -6.05 1.92
C ARG A 96 -23.47 -6.68 1.93
N PHE A 97 -24.08 -6.84 3.11
CA PHE A 97 -25.40 -7.43 3.28
C PHE A 97 -26.56 -6.40 3.24
N SER A 98 -26.29 -5.12 2.94
CA SER A 98 -27.34 -4.10 2.86
C SER A 98 -28.19 -4.28 1.60
N PRO A 99 -29.49 -3.90 1.62
CA PRO A 99 -30.35 -3.99 0.44
C PRO A 99 -29.79 -3.24 -0.78
N GLU A 100 -29.13 -2.12 -0.54
CA GLU A 100 -28.56 -1.26 -1.60
C GLU A 100 -27.40 -1.96 -2.32
N ILE A 101 -26.47 -2.55 -1.57
CA ILE A 101 -25.33 -3.27 -2.16
C ILE A 101 -25.75 -4.60 -2.77
N GLN A 102 -26.64 -5.35 -2.11
CA GLN A 102 -27.20 -6.59 -2.66
C GLN A 102 -27.92 -6.34 -4.00
N LYS A 103 -28.68 -5.24 -4.10
CA LYS A 103 -29.29 -4.83 -5.37
C LYS A 103 -28.24 -4.53 -6.44
N LYS A 104 -27.16 -3.80 -6.10
CA LYS A 104 -26.06 -3.54 -7.04
C LYS A 104 -25.40 -4.83 -7.52
N TYR A 105 -25.15 -5.81 -6.64
CA TYR A 105 -24.60 -7.11 -7.03
C TYR A 105 -25.52 -7.86 -7.99
N TYR A 106 -26.83 -7.85 -7.73
CA TYR A 106 -27.81 -8.46 -8.63
C TYR A 106 -27.83 -7.76 -9.99
N ASP A 107 -27.85 -6.42 -10.02
CA ASP A 107 -27.92 -5.63 -11.24
C ASP A 107 -26.70 -5.92 -12.14
N VAL A 108 -25.47 -5.89 -11.60
CA VAL A 108 -24.24 -6.19 -12.38
C VAL A 108 -24.12 -7.65 -12.78
N GLY A 109 -24.58 -8.59 -11.94
CA GLY A 109 -24.59 -10.02 -12.28
C GLY A 109 -25.62 -10.38 -13.34
N SER A 110 -26.67 -9.57 -13.51
CA SER A 110 -27.74 -9.78 -14.48
C SER A 110 -27.47 -9.12 -15.84
N ASP A 111 -26.55 -8.15 -15.91
CA ASP A 111 -26.17 -7.46 -17.14
C ASP A 111 -24.71 -7.77 -17.57
N PRO A 112 -24.52 -8.79 -18.44
CA PRO A 112 -23.20 -9.15 -18.94
C PRO A 112 -22.60 -8.11 -19.90
N THR A 113 -23.36 -7.10 -20.32
CA THR A 113 -22.88 -6.05 -21.25
C THR A 113 -22.29 -4.85 -20.53
N SER A 114 -22.51 -4.73 -19.22
CA SER A 114 -22.05 -3.60 -18.41
C SER A 114 -20.52 -3.50 -18.29
N GLY A 115 -19.81 -4.60 -18.53
CA GLY A 115 -18.36 -4.70 -18.34
C GLY A 115 -17.91 -4.57 -16.88
N LYS A 116 -18.86 -4.60 -15.94
CA LYS A 116 -18.63 -4.58 -14.50
C LYS A 116 -19.14 -5.85 -13.87
N ASP A 117 -18.53 -6.24 -12.76
CA ASP A 117 -18.99 -7.37 -11.97
C ASP A 117 -19.16 -7.03 -10.48
N TRP A 118 -19.49 -8.05 -9.69
CA TRP A 118 -19.68 -7.91 -8.25
C TRP A 118 -18.39 -7.54 -7.52
N MET A 119 -17.21 -7.86 -8.06
CA MET A 119 -15.92 -7.46 -7.49
C MET A 119 -15.73 -5.95 -7.62
N ASP A 120 -16.08 -5.35 -8.76
CA ASP A 120 -16.03 -3.88 -8.93
C ASP A 120 -16.93 -3.15 -7.92
N VAL A 121 -18.13 -3.67 -7.69
CA VAL A 121 -19.06 -3.12 -6.70
C VAL A 121 -18.49 -3.24 -5.29
N THR A 122 -17.84 -4.37 -4.98
CA THR A 122 -17.20 -4.61 -3.68
C THR A 122 -16.00 -3.67 -3.49
N ASP A 123 -15.16 -3.53 -4.50
CA ASP A 123 -13.99 -2.66 -4.51
C ASP A 123 -14.39 -1.20 -4.25
N GLN A 124 -15.35 -0.69 -5.02
CA GLN A 124 -15.87 0.66 -4.83
C GLN A 124 -16.41 0.88 -3.42
N MET A 125 -17.22 -0.06 -2.91
CA MET A 125 -17.80 0.04 -1.56
C MET A 125 -16.74 0.05 -0.46
N GLN A 126 -15.68 -0.75 -0.60
CA GLN A 126 -14.56 -0.76 0.35
C GLN A 126 -13.77 0.55 0.34
N HIS A 127 -13.52 1.13 -0.84
CA HIS A 127 -12.88 2.44 -0.97
C HIS A 127 -13.72 3.57 -0.36
N GLU A 128 -15.03 3.58 -0.61
CA GLU A 128 -15.95 4.53 0.02
C GLU A 128 -15.93 4.40 1.54
N LEU A 129 -15.99 3.16 2.06
CA LEU A 129 -15.96 2.89 3.49
C LEU A 129 -14.67 3.38 4.17
N VAL A 130 -13.49 3.10 3.60
CA VAL A 130 -12.23 3.53 4.24
C VAL A 130 -12.12 5.06 4.30
N ARG A 131 -12.57 5.75 3.23
CA ARG A 131 -12.59 7.21 3.18
C ARG A 131 -13.55 7.81 4.19
N GLU A 132 -14.73 7.21 4.38
CA GLU A 132 -15.69 7.63 5.40
C GLU A 132 -15.14 7.47 6.83
N PHE A 133 -14.27 6.49 7.06
CA PHE A 133 -13.55 6.32 8.33
C PHE A 133 -12.34 7.26 8.48
N GLY A 134 -12.09 8.12 7.50
CA GLY A 134 -10.96 9.06 7.49
C GLY A 134 -9.62 8.41 7.15
N TYR A 135 -9.64 7.19 6.62
CA TYR A 135 -8.44 6.50 6.16
C TYR A 135 -8.16 6.79 4.69
N SER A 136 -6.92 6.58 4.29
CA SER A 136 -6.53 6.63 2.90
C SER A 136 -6.91 5.34 2.18
N ASP A 137 -6.86 5.36 0.84
CA ASP A 137 -7.24 4.23 0.00
C ASP A 137 -6.40 2.97 0.26
N GLU A 138 -5.18 3.13 0.77
CA GLU A 138 -4.29 2.03 1.14
C GLU A 138 -4.89 1.14 2.25
N ALA A 139 -5.80 1.67 3.09
CA ALA A 139 -6.45 0.91 4.14
C ALA A 139 -7.34 -0.24 3.62
N VAL A 140 -7.75 -0.22 2.34
CA VAL A 140 -8.53 -1.31 1.72
C VAL A 140 -7.75 -2.62 1.75
N GLN A 141 -6.43 -2.58 1.58
CA GLN A 141 -5.60 -3.78 1.64
C GLN A 141 -5.59 -4.39 3.05
N MET A 142 -5.55 -3.55 4.09
CA MET A 142 -5.64 -4.01 5.48
C MET A 142 -7.00 -4.66 5.75
N LEU A 143 -8.09 -4.02 5.29
CA LEU A 143 -9.45 -4.53 5.41
C LEU A 143 -9.61 -5.91 4.76
N ARG A 144 -9.10 -6.11 3.53
CA ARG A 144 -9.16 -7.39 2.81
C ARG A 144 -8.39 -8.52 3.51
N ARG A 145 -7.28 -8.20 4.18
CA ARG A 145 -6.43 -9.17 4.89
C ARG A 145 -6.90 -9.44 6.31
N ALA A 146 -7.68 -8.54 6.90
CA ALA A 146 -8.07 -8.61 8.31
C ALA A 146 -8.82 -9.90 8.72
N PRO A 147 -9.67 -10.54 7.90
CA PRO A 147 -10.30 -11.82 8.27
C PRO A 147 -9.28 -12.96 8.47
N GLN A 148 -8.10 -12.87 7.85
CA GLN A 148 -7.01 -13.85 8.05
C GLN A 148 -6.21 -13.58 9.33
N LEU A 149 -6.21 -12.31 9.79
CA LEU A 149 -5.48 -11.87 10.97
C LEU A 149 -6.31 -12.01 12.25
N TYR A 150 -7.64 -11.94 12.12
CA TYR A 150 -8.60 -12.00 13.21
C TYR A 150 -9.75 -12.96 12.85
N PRO A 151 -9.52 -14.28 12.95
CA PRO A 151 -10.54 -15.29 12.68
C PRO A 151 -11.67 -15.29 13.72
#